data_AF-A0A7L0FWC1-F1
#
_entry.id   AF-A0A7L0FWC1-F1
#
_cell.length_a   1.000
_cell.length_b   1.000
_cell.length_c   1.000
_cell.angle_alpha   90.00
_cell.angle_beta   90.00
_cell.angle_gamma   90.00
#
_symmetry.space_group_name_H-M   'P 1'
#
loop_
_entity.id
_entity.type
_entity.pdbx_description
1 polymer ?
#
loop_
_entity_poly.entity_id
_entity_poly.type
_entity_poly.pdbx_seq_one_letter_code
_entity_poly.pdbx_strand_id
1 'polypeptide(L)'
;MKISAIKKTLQLRNIGREPSLRSMLCNIGNEMYLLHNLLNKMEEEVQQQEKLKNLLKELQKSAERDQDEARHLSENIPAHLPKPTQCYTTKLTEKPEEEPKGVESEHAKKATKKPRPIKNVPLVTREEFESVPA
;
A
#
# COMPACT_ATOMS: atom_id res chain seq x y z
N MET A 1 38.33 51.27 -26.82
CA MET A 1 37.97 50.79 -25.45
C MET A 1 37.24 51.82 -24.57
N LYS A 2 37.65 53.10 -24.53
CA LYS A 2 37.10 54.09 -23.58
C LYS A 2 35.58 54.34 -23.70
N ILE A 3 35.03 54.42 -24.92
CA ILE A 3 33.61 54.70 -25.16
C ILE A 3 32.69 53.57 -24.64
N SER A 4 33.07 52.31 -24.84
CA SER A 4 32.29 51.15 -24.36
C SER A 4 32.22 51.12 -22.83
N ALA A 5 33.33 51.42 -22.15
CA ALA A 5 33.36 51.51 -20.68
C ALA A 5 32.43 52.62 -20.17
N ILE A 6 32.50 53.82 -20.78
CA ILE A 6 31.61 54.94 -20.43
C ILE A 6 30.13 54.55 -20.62
N LYS A 7 29.79 53.89 -21.73
CA LYS A 7 28.43 53.42 -21.98
C LYS A 7 27.93 52.45 -20.91
N LYS A 8 28.74 51.44 -20.52
CA LYS A 8 28.40 50.48 -19.46
C LYS A 8 28.18 51.18 -18.11
N THR A 9 29.04 52.12 -17.75
CA THR A 9 28.91 52.89 -16.51
C THR A 9 27.63 53.72 -16.47
N LEU A 10 27.27 54.37 -17.59
CA LEU A 10 26.01 55.11 -17.71
C LEU A 10 24.80 54.18 -17.59
N GLN A 11 24.83 53.01 -18.24
CA GLN A 11 23.77 52.00 -18.12
C GLN A 11 23.60 51.51 -16.69
N LEU A 12 24.69 51.19 -15.99
CA LEU A 12 24.65 50.77 -14.59
C LEU A 12 24.06 51.86 -13.69
N ARG A 13 24.45 53.12 -13.90
CA ARG A 13 23.85 54.27 -13.20
C ARG A 13 22.35 54.37 -13.48
N ASN A 14 21.93 54.20 -14.73
CA ASN A 14 20.51 54.29 -15.10
C ASN A 14 19.68 53.20 -14.41
N ILE A 15 20.15 51.95 -14.39
CA ILE A 15 19.48 50.85 -13.69
C ILE A 15 19.32 51.16 -12.19
N GLY A 16 20.32 51.80 -11.56
CA GLY A 16 20.25 52.16 -10.14
C GLY A 16 19.38 53.38 -9.81
N ARG A 17 19.14 54.28 -10.77
CA ARG A 17 18.39 55.53 -10.55
C ARG A 17 16.96 55.48 -11.06
N GLU A 18 16.71 54.80 -12.17
CA GLU A 18 15.39 54.71 -12.76
C GLU A 18 14.51 53.73 -11.94
N PRO A 19 13.41 54.20 -11.31
CA PRO A 19 12.61 53.36 -10.42
C PRO A 19 12.01 52.13 -11.11
N SER A 20 11.58 52.27 -12.37
CA SER A 20 11.02 51.18 -13.18
C SER A 20 12.04 50.07 -13.45
N LEU A 21 13.27 50.40 -13.86
CA LEU A 21 14.34 49.41 -14.05
C LEU A 21 14.76 48.75 -12.75
N ARG A 22 14.84 49.53 -11.67
CA ARG A 22 15.17 48.98 -10.34
C ARG A 22 14.10 47.99 -9.87
N SER A 23 12.82 48.34 -10.00
CA SER A 23 11.69 47.47 -9.67
C SER A 23 11.72 46.18 -10.49
N MET A 24 11.92 46.30 -11.82
CA MET A 24 12.06 45.15 -12.70
C MET A 24 13.21 44.23 -12.28
N LEU A 25 14.38 44.79 -11.95
CA LEU A 25 15.53 44.00 -11.51
C LEU A 25 15.25 43.29 -10.17
N CYS A 26 14.59 43.97 -9.23
CA CYS A 26 14.15 43.34 -7.98
C CYS A 26 13.16 42.19 -8.22
N ASN A 27 12.19 42.39 -9.13
CA ASN A 27 11.23 41.35 -9.49
C ASN A 27 11.92 40.14 -10.11
N ILE A 28 12.84 40.35 -11.06
CA ILE A 28 13.66 39.28 -11.64
C ILE A 28 14.43 38.54 -10.55
N GLY A 29 15.04 39.25 -9.59
CA GLY A 29 15.74 38.65 -8.46
C GLY A 29 14.83 37.78 -7.60
N ASN A 30 13.63 38.26 -7.28
CA ASN A 30 12.64 37.54 -6.49
C ASN A 30 12.11 36.30 -7.22
N GLU A 31 11.77 36.44 -8.51
CA GLU A 31 11.32 35.31 -9.34
C GLU A 31 12.41 34.25 -9.48
N MET A 32 13.67 34.65 -9.66
CA MET A 32 14.80 33.72 -9.71
C MET A 32 14.97 32.96 -8.39
N TYR A 33 14.83 33.64 -7.25
CA TYR A 33 14.86 33.01 -5.93
C TYR A 33 13.72 32.01 -5.74
N LEU A 34 12.49 32.38 -6.14
CA LEU A 34 11.33 31.48 -6.08
C LEU A 34 11.51 30.26 -6.99
N LEU A 35 12.01 30.46 -8.21
CA LEU A 35 12.30 29.39 -9.15
C LEU A 35 13.34 28.42 -8.59
N HIS A 36 14.43 28.94 -8.01
CA HIS A 36 15.45 28.10 -7.38
C HIS A 36 14.87 27.23 -6.27
N ASN A 37 14.06 27.80 -5.38
CA ASN A 37 13.42 27.04 -4.31
C ASN A 37 12.43 25.98 -4.84
N LEU A 38 11.69 26.30 -5.91
CA LEU A 38 10.79 25.35 -6.54
C LEU A 38 11.55 24.19 -7.17
N LEU A 39 12.69 24.46 -7.82
CA LEU A 39 13.55 23.43 -8.39
C LEU A 39 14.12 22.51 -7.31
N ASN A 40 14.57 23.05 -6.18
CA ASN A 40 15.05 22.24 -5.06
C ASN A 40 13.96 21.31 -4.54
N LYS A 41 12.73 21.80 -4.36
CA LYS A 41 11.59 20.98 -3.95
C LYS A 41 11.25 19.90 -4.96
N MET A 42 11.31 20.22 -6.25
CA MET A 42 11.07 19.26 -7.32
C MET A 42 12.13 18.14 -7.30
N GLU A 43 13.39 18.48 -7.07
CA GLU A 43 14.47 17.50 -6.95
C GLU A 43 14.26 16.56 -5.74
N GLU A 44 13.88 17.11 -4.59
CA GLU A 44 13.54 16.32 -3.40
C GLU A 44 12.37 15.35 -3.68
N GLU A 45 11.31 15.84 -4.33
CA GLU A 45 10.14 15.04 -4.69
C GLU A 45 10.51 13.91 -5.67
N VAL A 46 11.33 14.19 -6.69
CA VAL A 46 11.80 13.17 -7.64
C VAL A 46 12.60 12.08 -6.91
N GLN A 47 13.47 12.46 -5.98
CA GLN A 47 14.22 11.49 -5.18
C GLN A 47 13.30 10.64 -4.29
N GLN A 48 12.26 11.24 -3.71
CA GLN A 48 11.26 10.51 -2.92
C GLN A 48 10.46 9.53 -3.78
N GLN A 49 10.04 9.95 -4.97
CA GLN A 49 9.32 9.10 -5.92
C GLN A 49 10.16 7.90 -6.36
N GLU A 50 11.47 8.10 -6.59
CA GLU A 50 12.38 7.00 -6.92
C GLU A 50 12.47 5.97 -5.79
N LYS A 51 12.57 6.43 -4.54
CA LYS A 51 12.57 5.55 -3.36
C LYS A 51 11.25 4.77 -3.26
N LEU A 52 10.12 5.43 -3.41
CA LEU A 52 8.80 4.81 -3.37
C LEU A 52 8.63 3.77 -4.48
N LYS A 53 9.08 4.08 -5.71
CA LYS A 53 9.06 3.15 -6.84
C LYS A 53 9.83 1.87 -6.52
N ASN A 54 10.99 1.98 -5.88
CA ASN A 54 11.81 0.82 -5.51
C ASN A 54 11.13 -0.02 -4.42
N LEU A 55 10.52 0.62 -3.40
CA LEU A 55 9.73 -0.08 -2.38
C LEU A 55 8.53 -0.81 -3.00
N LEU A 56 7.82 -0.18 -3.94
CA LEU A 56 6.68 -0.81 -4.63
C LEU A 56 7.11 -2.03 -5.44
N LYS A 57 8.28 -2.01 -6.09
CA LYS A 57 8.81 -3.19 -6.80
C LYS A 57 9.12 -4.34 -5.84
N GLU A 58 9.69 -4.06 -4.68
CA GLU A 58 9.95 -5.12 -3.69
C GLU A 58 8.67 -5.68 -3.09
N LEU A 59 7.68 -4.81 -2.82
CA LEU A 59 6.35 -5.25 -2.37
C LEU A 59 5.67 -6.13 -3.43
N GLN A 60 5.71 -5.74 -4.70
CA GLN A 60 5.17 -6.52 -5.81
C GLN A 60 5.81 -7.91 -5.86
N LYS A 61 7.14 -8.00 -5.82
CA LYS A 61 7.84 -9.30 -5.80
C LYS A 61 7.44 -10.15 -4.59
N SER A 62 7.20 -9.54 -3.43
CA SER A 62 6.73 -10.28 -2.25
C SER A 62 5.33 -10.83 -2.46
N ALA A 63 4.41 -10.00 -2.95
CA ALA A 63 3.03 -10.41 -3.21
C ALA A 63 2.94 -11.51 -4.28
N GLU A 64 3.78 -11.46 -5.32
CA GLU A 64 3.88 -12.50 -6.34
C GLU A 64 4.34 -13.83 -5.73
N ARG A 65 5.35 -13.83 -4.84
CA ARG A 65 5.78 -15.05 -4.13
C ARG A 65 4.68 -15.61 -3.24
N ASP A 66 4.01 -14.76 -2.47
CA ASP A 66 2.94 -15.19 -1.57
C ASP A 66 1.76 -15.78 -2.35
N GLN A 67 1.44 -15.18 -3.51
CA GLN A 67 0.42 -15.69 -4.42
C GLN A 67 0.80 -17.06 -4.99
N ASP A 68 2.04 -17.22 -5.45
CA ASP A 68 2.54 -18.49 -6.00
C ASP A 68 2.54 -19.58 -4.93
N GLU A 69 2.94 -19.28 -3.69
CA GLU A 69 2.87 -20.22 -2.58
C GLU A 69 1.43 -20.62 -2.26
N ALA A 70 0.51 -19.65 -2.13
CA ALA A 70 -0.91 -19.92 -1.90
C ALA A 70 -1.51 -20.77 -3.02
N ARG A 71 -1.14 -20.50 -4.27
CA ARG A 71 -1.54 -21.29 -5.43
C ARG A 71 -1.04 -22.73 -5.31
N HIS A 72 0.25 -22.92 -5.04
CA HIS A 72 0.83 -24.25 -4.83
C HIS A 72 0.12 -25.04 -3.73
N LEU A 73 -0.16 -24.41 -2.59
CA LEU A 73 -0.89 -25.03 -1.49
C LEU A 73 -2.32 -25.43 -1.91
N SER A 74 -3.01 -24.58 -2.67
CA SER A 74 -4.37 -24.85 -3.14
C SER A 74 -4.45 -25.98 -4.17
N GLU A 75 -3.42 -26.12 -5.03
CA GLU A 75 -3.36 -27.15 -6.06
C GLU A 75 -2.89 -28.51 -5.50
N ASN A 76 -2.15 -28.52 -4.39
CA ASN A 76 -1.51 -29.73 -3.83
C ASN A 76 -2.16 -30.21 -2.51
N ILE A 77 -3.49 -30.10 -2.38
CA ILE A 77 -4.21 -30.62 -1.21
C ILE A 77 -4.26 -32.16 -1.28
N PRO A 78 -3.73 -32.88 -0.27
CA PRO A 78 -3.82 -34.33 -0.24
C PRO A 78 -5.26 -34.84 -0.25
N ALA A 79 -5.54 -35.86 -1.07
CA ALA A 79 -6.89 -36.40 -1.27
C ALA A 79 -7.56 -36.97 0.00
N HIS A 80 -6.78 -37.27 1.04
CA HIS A 80 -7.26 -37.78 2.32
C HIS A 80 -7.65 -36.69 3.32
N LEU A 81 -7.36 -35.42 3.04
CA LEU A 81 -7.78 -34.31 3.87
C LEU A 81 -9.23 -33.92 3.58
N PRO A 82 -9.99 -33.41 4.57
CA PRO A 82 -11.30 -32.85 4.35
C PRO A 82 -11.22 -31.75 3.29
N LYS A 83 -12.06 -31.83 2.25
CA LYS A 83 -12.11 -30.78 1.23
C LYS A 83 -12.45 -29.45 1.90
N PRO A 84 -11.73 -28.35 1.60
CA PRO A 84 -12.06 -27.04 2.14
C PRO A 84 -13.51 -26.72 1.81
N THR A 85 -14.33 -26.51 2.83
CA THR A 85 -15.65 -25.89 2.66
C THR A 85 -15.40 -24.52 2.05
N GLN A 86 -16.11 -24.20 0.97
CA GLN A 86 -15.99 -22.95 0.21
C GLN A 86 -16.43 -21.75 1.09
N CYS A 87 -15.61 -21.36 2.06
CA CYS A 87 -15.96 -20.37 3.08
C CYS A 87 -15.37 -18.98 2.84
N TYR A 88 -14.57 -18.78 1.79
CA TYR A 88 -14.00 -17.46 1.49
C TYR A 88 -14.09 -17.13 -0.01
N THR A 89 -15.31 -17.08 -0.52
CA THR A 89 -15.61 -16.21 -1.67
C THR A 89 -16.48 -15.08 -1.17
N THR A 90 -15.87 -14.06 -0.58
CA THR A 90 -16.49 -12.74 -0.48
C THR A 90 -16.62 -12.22 -1.91
N LYS A 91 -17.72 -12.59 -2.57
CA LYS A 91 -18.19 -11.89 -3.76
C LYS A 91 -18.56 -10.49 -3.30
N LEU A 92 -17.62 -9.56 -3.45
CA LEU A 92 -17.92 -8.15 -3.46
C LEU A 92 -18.76 -7.90 -4.72
N THR A 93 -20.07 -7.86 -4.58
CA THR A 93 -20.96 -7.36 -5.61
C THR A 93 -22.01 -6.51 -4.92
N GLU A 94 -21.87 -5.21 -5.13
CA GLU A 94 -22.72 -4.14 -4.63
C GLU A 94 -24.15 -4.26 -5.19
N LYS A 95 -25.16 -4.32 -4.31
CA LYS A 95 -26.19 -3.27 -4.17
C LYS A 95 -27.19 -3.59 -3.03
N PRO A 96 -27.83 -2.56 -2.45
CA PRO A 96 -28.38 -2.59 -1.10
C PRO A 96 -29.89 -2.86 -1.03
N GLU A 97 -30.30 -3.29 0.16
CA GLU A 97 -31.57 -2.99 0.83
C GLU A 97 -32.86 -3.59 0.26
N GLU A 98 -33.37 -4.62 0.95
CA GLU A 98 -34.70 -4.59 1.58
C GLU A 98 -34.82 -5.75 2.57
N GLU A 99 -34.78 -5.43 3.87
CA GLU A 99 -35.47 -6.17 4.92
C GLU A 99 -36.91 -5.61 5.05
N PRO A 100 -37.84 -6.14 5.88
CA PRO A 100 -37.80 -7.35 6.71
C PRO A 100 -39.12 -8.17 6.67
N LYS A 101 -39.12 -9.36 7.32
CA LYS A 101 -40.21 -10.05 8.07
C LYS A 101 -39.82 -11.53 8.14
N GLY A 102 -39.40 -12.09 9.26
CA GLY A 102 -40.14 -12.18 10.50
C GLY A 102 -41.19 -13.28 10.38
N VAL A 103 -40.83 -14.53 10.71
CA VAL A 103 -41.68 -15.55 11.36
C VAL A 103 -40.77 -16.66 11.91
N GLU A 104 -40.76 -16.74 13.23
CA GLU A 104 -40.37 -17.88 14.04
C GLU A 104 -41.27 -19.08 13.71
N SER A 105 -40.70 -20.25 13.41
CA SER A 105 -41.48 -21.49 13.32
C SER A 105 -40.74 -22.65 13.99
N GLU A 106 -41.18 -22.88 15.22
CA GLU A 106 -41.47 -24.15 15.87
C GLU A 106 -40.63 -25.39 15.53
N HIS A 107 -40.07 -25.94 16.60
CA HIS A 107 -39.55 -27.29 16.75
C HIS A 107 -40.34 -28.37 15.99
N ALA A 108 -39.73 -28.91 14.93
CA ALA A 108 -40.11 -30.20 14.35
C ALA A 108 -39.07 -31.29 14.71
N LYS A 109 -39.60 -32.44 15.11
CA LYS A 109 -38.93 -33.56 15.77
C LYS A 109 -38.05 -34.39 14.81
N LYS A 110 -36.84 -34.69 15.27
CA LYS A 110 -35.95 -35.86 15.03
C LYS A 110 -36.12 -36.67 13.73
N ALA A 111 -35.06 -36.71 12.93
CA ALA A 111 -34.64 -37.93 12.21
C ALA A 111 -33.42 -38.55 12.93
N THR A 112 -33.63 -39.73 13.49
CA THR A 112 -32.67 -40.54 14.25
C THR A 112 -31.48 -40.96 13.38
N LYS A 113 -30.37 -40.23 13.42
CA LYS A 113 -29.05 -40.77 13.03
C LYS A 113 -28.40 -41.35 14.29
N LYS A 114 -28.14 -42.67 14.26
CA LYS A 114 -27.42 -43.39 15.33
C LYS A 114 -26.17 -42.59 15.74
N PRO A 115 -25.89 -42.36 17.04
CA PRO A 115 -24.62 -41.81 17.45
C PRO A 115 -23.53 -42.78 17.01
N ARG A 116 -22.69 -42.36 16.07
CA ARG A 116 -21.46 -43.09 15.77
C ARG A 116 -20.59 -42.99 17.02
N PRO A 117 -20.06 -44.09 17.57
CA PRO A 117 -19.14 -43.99 18.70
C PRO A 117 -17.90 -43.23 18.22
N ILE A 118 -17.75 -41.99 18.69
CA ILE A 118 -16.49 -41.24 18.54
C ILE A 118 -15.51 -41.96 19.48
N LYS A 119 -14.53 -42.64 18.88
CA LYS A 119 -13.48 -43.31 19.62
C LYS A 119 -12.52 -42.23 20.12
N ASN A 120 -12.81 -41.68 21.29
CA ASN A 120 -11.90 -40.77 21.98
C ASN A 120 -10.62 -41.55 22.30
N VAL A 121 -9.55 -41.23 21.58
CA VAL A 121 -8.20 -41.69 21.93
C VAL A 121 -7.70 -40.81 23.08
N PRO A 122 -7.08 -41.39 24.12
CA PRO A 122 -6.47 -40.62 25.19
C PRO A 122 -5.49 -39.59 24.62
N LEU A 123 -5.61 -38.35 25.05
CA LEU A 123 -4.60 -37.33 24.75
C LEU A 123 -3.38 -37.63 25.60
N VAL A 124 -2.20 -37.67 24.98
CA VAL A 124 -0.94 -37.83 25.68
C VAL A 124 -0.74 -36.62 26.58
N THR A 125 -0.53 -36.85 27.87
CA THR A 125 -0.25 -35.77 28.82
C THR A 125 1.18 -35.27 28.63
N ARG A 126 1.45 -34.04 29.09
CA ARG A 126 2.78 -33.44 28.96
C ARG A 126 3.84 -34.30 29.67
N GLU A 127 3.53 -34.85 30.84
CA GLU A 127 4.43 -35.74 31.57
C GLU A 127 4.74 -37.03 30.79
N GLU A 128 3.77 -37.60 30.06
CA GLU A 128 3.99 -38.79 29.23
C GLU A 128 4.93 -38.49 28.05
N PHE A 129 4.79 -37.31 27.41
CA PHE A 129 5.64 -36.92 26.29
C PHE A 129 7.10 -36.68 26.71
N GLU A 130 7.32 -36.07 27.88
CA GLU A 130 8.66 -35.79 28.42
C GLU A 130 9.40 -37.06 28.89
N SER A 131 8.69 -38.18 29.05
CA SER A 131 9.27 -39.48 29.44
C SER A 131 9.87 -40.29 28.28
N VAL A 132 9.67 -39.85 27.03
CA VAL A 132 10.20 -40.54 25.84
C VAL A 132 11.68 -40.17 25.66
N PRO A 133 12.62 -41.14 25.67
CA PRO A 133 14.03 -40.86 25.42
C PRO A 133 14.25 -40.32 24.00
N ALA A 134 15.16 -39.35 23.88
CA ALA A 134 15.57 -38.75 22.61
C ALA A 134 16.30 -39.72 21.68
#